data_AF-A0A953TE37-F1
#
_entry.id   AF-A0A953TE37-F1
#
_cell.length_a   1.000
_cell.length_b   1.000
_cell.length_c   1.000
_cell.angle_alpha   90.00
_cell.angle_beta   90.00
_cell.angle_gamma   90.00
#
_symmetry.space_group_name_H-M   'P 1'
#
loop_
_entity.id
_entity.type
_entity.pdbx_description
1 polymer ?
#
loop_
_entity_poly.entity_id
_entity_poly.type
_entity_poly.pdbx_seq_one_letter_code
_entity_poly.pdbx_strand_id
1 'polypeptide(L)'
;MTDTSAAPRLQNARRLTLALIAVSVLFCATGALGAFHFVELFEQEKTAQKSLHEKIQAVMLIQSSVIDLQGFVLGGDSRLAANVSDKASQFQSLQRNHPGDQDFQRMDDAFHIWHQSLAQPMIQKRHEFDTSSLNFSEMGIAYIQGNAPMHERRLEEISTQVLNAAKENLAASQSRISGTLTTAIAVTSALGVAALLLGLLLLKSLRSA
;
A
#
# COMPACT_ATOMS: atom_id res chain seq x y z
N MET A 1 1.09 -34.00 -70.45
CA MET A 1 1.94 -33.03 -69.73
C MET A 1 1.38 -32.92 -68.32
N THR A 2 2.15 -33.32 -67.33
CA THR A 2 1.73 -33.43 -65.93
C THR A 2 1.86 -32.07 -65.24
N ASP A 3 0.71 -31.53 -64.83
CA ASP A 3 0.60 -30.34 -63.97
C ASP A 3 1.35 -30.55 -62.65
N THR A 4 2.61 -30.11 -62.62
CA THR A 4 3.50 -30.18 -61.46
C THR A 4 3.44 -28.92 -60.59
N SER A 5 2.62 -27.95 -60.97
CA SER A 5 2.56 -26.63 -60.31
C SER A 5 1.76 -26.62 -58.99
N ALA A 6 0.97 -27.65 -58.69
CA ALA A 6 0.12 -27.72 -57.49
C ALA A 6 0.85 -28.19 -56.22
N ALA A 7 1.91 -29.01 -56.33
CA ALA A 7 2.61 -29.61 -55.21
C ALA A 7 3.30 -28.61 -54.24
N PRO A 8 4.06 -27.59 -54.72
CA PRO A 8 4.67 -26.60 -53.82
C PRO A 8 3.64 -25.65 -53.18
N ARG A 9 2.46 -25.48 -53.80
CA ARG A 9 1.38 -24.60 -53.31
C ARG A 9 0.69 -25.17 -52.07
N LEU A 10 0.37 -26.46 -52.09
CA LEU A 10 -0.26 -27.15 -50.97
C LEU A 10 0.66 -27.19 -49.74
N GLN A 11 1.97 -27.35 -49.96
CA GLN A 11 2.98 -27.33 -48.89
C GLN A 11 3.12 -25.94 -48.24
N ASN A 12 3.14 -24.86 -49.03
CA ASN A 12 3.23 -23.49 -48.51
C ASN A 12 1.98 -23.09 -47.72
N ALA A 13 0.78 -23.44 -48.19
CA ALA A 13 -0.45 -23.22 -47.45
C ALA A 13 -0.45 -23.97 -46.10
N ARG A 14 0.00 -25.24 -46.08
CA ARG A 14 0.09 -26.04 -44.85
C ARG A 14 1.07 -25.45 -43.83
N ARG A 15 2.21 -24.92 -44.30
CA ARG A 15 3.19 -24.21 -43.44
C ARG A 15 2.61 -22.91 -42.87
N LEU A 16 1.87 -22.14 -43.66
CA LEU A 16 1.21 -20.91 -43.20
C LEU A 16 0.09 -21.19 -42.20
N THR A 17 -0.71 -22.24 -42.40
CA THR A 17 -1.72 -22.67 -41.42
C THR A 17 -1.09 -23.13 -40.11
N LEU A 18 0.00 -23.91 -40.17
CA LEU A 18 0.75 -24.30 -38.97
C LEU A 18 1.35 -23.10 -38.25
N ALA A 19 1.88 -22.10 -38.98
CA ALA A 19 2.38 -20.87 -38.40
C ALA A 19 1.28 -20.06 -37.70
N LEU A 20 0.08 -19.95 -38.30
CA LEU A 20 -1.07 -19.31 -37.66
C LEU A 20 -1.51 -20.02 -36.38
N ILE A 21 -1.58 -21.36 -36.39
CA ILE A 21 -1.91 -22.14 -35.20
C ILE A 21 -0.87 -21.90 -34.10
N ALA A 22 0.42 -21.92 -34.45
CA ALA A 22 1.50 -21.64 -33.50
C ALA A 22 1.40 -20.22 -32.90
N VAL A 23 1.11 -19.21 -33.71
CA VAL A 23 0.90 -17.82 -33.25
C VAL A 23 -0.32 -17.72 -32.33
N SER A 24 -1.43 -18.40 -32.65
CA SER A 24 -2.62 -18.43 -31.78
C SER A 24 -2.35 -19.11 -30.45
N VAL A 25 -1.60 -20.22 -30.44
CA VAL A 25 -1.21 -20.90 -29.19
C VAL A 25 -0.29 -20.02 -28.35
N LEU A 26 0.67 -19.33 -28.96
CA LEU A 26 1.53 -18.33 -28.29
C LEU A 26 0.72 -17.18 -27.72
N PHE A 27 -0.29 -16.70 -28.46
CA PHE A 27 -1.21 -15.66 -27.98
C PHE A 27 -2.01 -16.10 -26.75
N CYS A 28 -2.57 -17.32 -26.78
CA CYS A 28 -3.26 -17.88 -25.62
C CYS A 28 -2.32 -18.08 -24.42
N ALA A 29 -1.10 -18.56 -24.64
CA ALA A 29 -0.12 -18.79 -23.56
C ALA A 29 0.34 -17.48 -22.92
N THR A 30 0.64 -16.45 -23.72
CA THR A 30 1.02 -15.12 -23.23
C THR A 30 -0.14 -14.43 -22.50
N GLY A 31 -1.38 -14.57 -22.99
CA GLY A 31 -2.57 -14.08 -22.30
C GLY A 31 -2.80 -14.76 -20.94
N ALA A 32 -2.66 -16.09 -20.86
CA ALA A 32 -2.81 -16.83 -19.61
C ALA A 32 -1.73 -16.48 -18.58
N LEU A 33 -0.47 -16.37 -19.01
CA LEU A 33 0.64 -15.93 -18.16
C LEU A 33 0.46 -14.49 -17.66
N GLY A 34 0.03 -13.59 -18.55
CA GLY A 34 -0.26 -12.20 -18.19
C GLY A 34 -1.39 -12.09 -17.16
N ALA A 35 -2.47 -12.87 -17.32
CA ALA A 35 -3.57 -12.90 -16.37
C ALA A 35 -3.13 -13.40 -14.99
N PHE A 36 -2.33 -14.46 -14.92
CA PHE A 36 -1.80 -14.97 -13.65
C PHE A 36 -0.93 -13.94 -12.93
N HIS A 37 0.00 -13.31 -13.65
CA HIS A 37 0.89 -12.31 -13.06
C HIS A 37 0.13 -11.04 -12.62
N PHE A 38 -0.92 -10.66 -13.36
CA PHE A 38 -1.75 -9.51 -12.99
C PHE A 38 -2.55 -9.76 -11.69
N VAL A 39 -3.07 -10.98 -11.49
CA VAL A 39 -3.74 -11.35 -10.23
C VAL A 39 -2.78 -11.25 -9.05
N GLU A 40 -1.56 -11.75 -9.20
CA GLU A 40 -0.51 -11.66 -8.17
C GLU A 40 -0.19 -10.20 -7.81
N LEU A 41 0.04 -9.35 -8.81
CA LEU A 41 0.33 -7.93 -8.60
C LEU A 41 -0.84 -7.18 -7.95
N PHE A 42 -2.08 -7.52 -8.32
CA PHE A 42 -3.26 -6.91 -7.73
C PHE A 42 -3.44 -7.29 -6.24
N GLU A 43 -3.18 -8.54 -5.87
CA GLU A 43 -3.19 -8.96 -4.47
C GLU A 43 -2.06 -8.27 -3.67
N GLN A 44 -0.90 -8.01 -4.29
CA GLN A 44 0.17 -7.22 -3.68
C GLN A 44 -0.25 -5.75 -3.46
N GLU A 45 -0.89 -5.11 -4.44
CA GLU A 45 -1.42 -3.75 -4.30
C GLU A 45 -2.47 -3.67 -3.20
N LYS A 46 -3.43 -4.61 -3.18
CA LYS A 46 -4.47 -4.68 -2.15
C LYS A 46 -3.88 -4.83 -0.76
N THR A 47 -2.84 -5.66 -0.62
CA THR A 47 -2.13 -5.82 0.66
C THR A 47 -1.42 -4.52 1.06
N ALA A 48 -0.77 -3.83 0.11
CA ALA A 48 -0.12 -2.54 0.37
C ALA A 48 -1.14 -1.45 0.75
N GLN A 49 -2.30 -1.41 0.11
CA GLN A 49 -3.37 -0.47 0.42
C GLN A 49 -3.96 -0.75 1.81
N LYS A 50 -4.17 -2.02 2.16
CA LYS A 50 -4.61 -2.43 3.49
C LYS A 50 -3.61 -2.00 4.56
N SER A 51 -2.32 -2.27 4.34
CA SER A 51 -1.24 -1.86 5.24
C SER A 51 -1.19 -0.34 5.42
N LEU A 52 -1.32 0.44 4.34
CA LEU A 52 -1.39 1.90 4.42
C LEU A 52 -2.60 2.35 5.25
N HIS A 53 -3.77 1.74 5.07
CA HIS A 53 -4.96 2.08 5.83
C HIS A 53 -4.80 1.79 7.33
N GLU A 54 -4.26 0.62 7.68
CA GLU A 54 -3.98 0.23 9.07
C GLU A 54 -2.95 1.20 9.70
N LYS A 55 -1.92 1.62 8.96
CA LYS A 55 -0.94 2.62 9.42
C LYS A 55 -1.57 4.01 9.62
N ILE A 56 -2.47 4.44 8.74
CA ILE A 56 -3.24 5.68 8.93
C ILE A 56 -4.09 5.59 10.20
N GLN A 57 -4.79 4.47 10.41
CA GLN A 57 -5.59 4.26 11.62
C GLN A 57 -4.72 4.34 12.89
N ALA A 58 -3.54 3.72 12.86
CA ALA A 58 -2.58 3.78 13.96
C ALA A 58 -2.15 5.22 14.29
N VAL A 59 -1.77 5.99 13.26
CA VAL A 59 -1.39 7.41 13.41
C VAL A 59 -2.55 8.24 13.94
N MET A 60 -3.77 8.01 13.46
CA MET A 60 -4.97 8.72 13.94
C MET A 60 -5.22 8.44 15.42
N LEU A 61 -5.04 7.20 15.89
CA LEU A 61 -5.16 6.87 17.31
C LEU A 61 -4.13 7.64 18.15
N ILE A 62 -2.86 7.65 17.74
CA ILE A 62 -1.77 8.37 18.41
C ILE A 62 -2.09 9.87 18.49
N GLN A 63 -2.37 10.51 17.34
CA GLN A 63 -2.63 11.96 17.30
C GLN A 63 -3.89 12.34 18.08
N SER A 64 -4.93 11.51 18.02
CA SER A 64 -6.15 11.72 18.80
C SER A 64 -5.92 11.56 20.30
N SER A 65 -4.96 10.74 20.74
CA SER A 65 -4.55 10.66 22.15
C SER A 65 -3.80 11.92 22.60
N VAL A 66 -2.95 12.49 21.72
CA VAL A 66 -2.25 13.76 22.02
C VAL A 66 -3.25 14.89 22.20
N ILE A 67 -4.21 15.02 21.27
CA ILE A 67 -5.26 16.06 21.34
C ILE A 67 -6.12 15.89 22.59
N ASP A 68 -6.54 14.66 22.91
CA ASP A 68 -7.34 14.41 24.12
C ASP A 68 -6.57 14.72 25.41
N LEU A 69 -5.28 14.40 25.47
CA LEU A 69 -4.44 14.77 26.61
C LEU A 69 -4.37 16.29 26.77
N GLN A 70 -4.12 17.03 25.68
CA GLN A 70 -4.08 18.49 25.71
C GLN A 70 -5.43 19.08 26.15
N GLY A 71 -6.54 18.56 25.60
CA GLY A 71 -7.89 18.95 25.98
C GLY A 71 -8.19 18.67 27.45
N PHE A 72 -7.73 17.54 27.99
CA PHE A 72 -7.87 17.22 29.41
C PHE A 72 -7.04 18.15 30.29
N VAL A 73 -5.77 18.35 29.97
CA VAL A 73 -4.85 19.19 30.76
C VAL A 73 -5.35 20.64 30.79
N LEU A 74 -5.85 21.17 29.67
CA LEU A 74 -6.32 22.55 29.59
C LEU A 74 -7.76 22.70 30.12
N GLY A 75 -8.66 21.81 29.74
CA GLY A 75 -10.11 21.94 29.98
C GLY A 75 -10.64 21.17 31.19
N GLY A 76 -9.91 20.18 31.72
CA GLY A 76 -10.32 19.36 32.87
C GLY A 76 -11.38 18.30 32.57
N ASP A 77 -11.73 18.04 31.31
CA ASP A 77 -12.73 17.02 30.96
C ASP A 77 -12.16 15.61 31.16
N SER A 78 -12.54 14.98 32.27
CA SER A 78 -12.08 13.64 32.65
C SER A 78 -12.42 12.55 31.63
N ARG A 79 -13.40 12.78 30.74
CA ARG A 79 -13.70 11.84 29.64
C ARG A 79 -12.53 11.73 28.66
N LEU A 80 -11.83 12.83 28.43
CA LEU A 80 -10.67 12.85 27.53
C LEU A 80 -9.50 12.04 28.10
N ALA A 81 -9.31 12.04 29.42
CA ALA A 81 -8.31 11.18 30.06
C ALA A 81 -8.61 9.68 29.85
N ALA A 82 -9.88 9.28 29.97
CA ALA A 82 -10.30 7.90 29.70
C ALA A 82 -10.07 7.53 28.22
N ASN A 83 -10.41 8.43 27.30
CA ASN A 83 -10.21 8.21 25.87
C ASN A 83 -8.72 8.00 25.49
N VAL A 84 -7.78 8.67 26.17
CA VAL A 84 -6.33 8.45 25.96
C VAL A 84 -5.98 6.99 26.21
N SER A 85 -6.47 6.41 27.32
CA SER A 85 -6.24 5.01 27.68
C SER A 85 -6.95 4.04 26.72
N ASP A 86 -8.18 4.36 26.31
CA ASP A 86 -8.94 3.53 25.36
C ASP A 86 -8.26 3.50 23.99
N LYS A 87 -7.83 4.66 23.48
CA LYS A 87 -7.08 4.77 22.22
C LYS A 87 -5.73 4.05 22.31
N ALA A 88 -5.05 4.11 23.45
CA ALA A 88 -3.82 3.36 23.65
C ALA A 88 -4.05 1.84 23.61
N SER A 89 -5.15 1.37 24.21
CA SER A 89 -5.55 -0.04 24.16
C SER A 89 -5.95 -0.49 22.75
N GLN A 90 -6.62 0.38 21.98
CA GLN A 90 -6.94 0.15 20.57
C GLN A 90 -5.67 0.08 19.72
N PHE A 91 -4.71 0.98 19.94
CA PHE A 91 -3.43 0.97 19.24
C PHE A 91 -2.64 -0.32 19.53
N GLN A 92 -2.55 -0.76 20.79
CA GLN A 92 -1.92 -2.04 21.14
C GLN A 92 -2.63 -3.24 20.52
N SER A 93 -3.96 -3.18 20.38
CA SER A 93 -4.72 -4.25 19.72
C SER A 93 -4.43 -4.30 18.22
N LEU A 94 -4.28 -3.13 17.58
CA LEU A 94 -3.88 -3.02 16.19
C LEU A 94 -2.45 -3.56 15.99
N GLN A 95 -1.49 -3.16 16.83
CA GLN A 95 -0.10 -3.65 16.78
C GLN A 95 -0.01 -5.18 16.90
N ARG A 96 -0.81 -5.80 17.78
CA ARG A 96 -0.85 -7.26 17.95
C ARG A 96 -1.23 -8.02 16.67
N ASN A 97 -1.94 -7.37 15.75
CA ASN A 97 -2.30 -7.94 14.45
C ASN A 97 -1.16 -7.85 13.42
N HIS A 98 -0.07 -7.14 13.73
CA HIS A 98 1.08 -6.91 12.86
C HIS A 98 2.41 -7.31 13.52
N PRO A 99 2.56 -8.58 13.97
CA PRO A 99 3.80 -9.03 14.59
C PRO A 99 4.96 -8.95 13.59
N GLY A 100 6.01 -8.22 13.97
CA GLY A 100 7.22 -8.08 13.14
C GLY A 100 7.21 -6.95 12.12
N ASP A 101 6.15 -6.14 12.04
CA ASP A 101 6.17 -4.91 11.25
C ASP A 101 6.98 -3.83 11.99
N GLN A 102 8.14 -3.47 11.43
CA GLN A 102 9.05 -2.49 12.01
C GLN A 102 8.43 -1.10 12.15
N ASP A 103 7.50 -0.73 11.27
CA ASP A 103 6.84 0.57 11.33
C ASP A 103 5.90 0.64 12.53
N PHE A 104 5.14 -0.44 12.77
CA PHE A 104 4.30 -0.57 13.97
C PHE A 104 5.12 -0.59 15.24
N GLN A 105 6.28 -1.28 15.24
CA GLN A 105 7.17 -1.29 16.39
C GLN A 105 7.72 0.10 16.71
N ARG A 106 8.16 0.86 15.70
CA ARG A 106 8.65 2.24 15.90
C ARG A 106 7.57 3.18 16.42
N MET A 107 6.34 3.05 15.89
CA MET A 107 5.20 3.81 16.38
C MET A 107 4.87 3.47 17.83
N ASP A 108 4.88 2.18 18.18
CA ASP A 108 4.61 1.71 19.54
C ASP A 108 5.66 2.19 20.52
N ASP A 109 6.96 2.03 20.22
CA ASP A 109 8.03 2.48 21.09
C ASP A 109 7.91 3.98 21.42
N ALA A 110 7.64 4.80 20.39
CA ALA A 110 7.49 6.24 20.57
C ALA A 110 6.23 6.60 21.36
N PHE A 111 5.11 5.96 21.05
CA PHE A 111 3.84 6.19 21.71
C PHE A 111 3.85 5.72 23.16
N HIS A 112 4.49 4.59 23.44
CA HIS A 112 4.70 4.08 24.79
C HIS A 112 5.55 5.03 25.64
N ILE A 113 6.67 5.52 25.09
CA ILE A 113 7.52 6.50 25.76
C ILE A 113 6.73 7.78 26.05
N TRP A 114 5.99 8.31 25.07
CA TRP A 114 5.12 9.49 25.27
C TRP A 114 4.08 9.22 26.37
N HIS A 115 3.41 8.06 26.33
CA HIS A 115 2.37 7.74 27.28
C HIS A 115 2.90 7.64 28.71
N GLN A 116 4.03 6.95 28.91
CA GLN A 116 4.64 6.79 30.23
C GLN A 116 5.34 8.05 30.75
N SER A 117 6.08 8.74 29.88
CA SER A 117 6.97 9.84 30.29
C SER A 117 6.24 11.18 30.35
N LEU A 118 5.12 11.32 29.64
CA LEU A 118 4.37 12.57 29.55
C LEU A 118 2.89 12.39 29.92
N ALA A 119 2.16 11.52 29.23
CA ALA A 119 0.70 11.48 29.38
C ALA A 119 0.25 11.11 30.79
N GLN A 120 0.79 10.02 31.35
CA GLN A 120 0.47 9.58 32.72
C GLN A 120 0.84 10.63 33.79
N PRO A 121 2.07 11.18 33.80
CA PRO A 121 2.42 12.28 34.71
C PRO A 121 1.51 13.51 34.58
N MET A 122 1.17 13.92 33.36
CA MET A 122 0.30 15.08 33.14
C MET A 122 -1.12 14.83 33.62
N ILE A 123 -1.64 13.62 33.45
CA ILE A 123 -2.96 13.24 33.97
C ILE A 123 -2.97 13.33 35.50
N GLN A 124 -1.94 12.78 36.15
CA GLN A 124 -1.81 12.87 37.61
C GLN A 124 -1.70 14.33 38.09
N LYS A 125 -0.86 15.14 37.44
CA LYS A 125 -0.70 16.56 37.77
C LYS A 125 -1.99 17.35 37.61
N ARG A 126 -2.81 17.02 36.62
CA ARG A 126 -4.13 17.64 36.46
C ARG A 126 -5.06 17.30 37.63
N HIS A 127 -5.05 16.04 38.08
CA HIS A 127 -5.83 15.63 39.24
C HIS A 127 -5.38 16.34 40.54
N GLU A 128 -4.07 16.53 40.72
CA GLU A 128 -3.49 17.32 41.81
C GLU A 128 -3.95 18.79 41.77
N PHE A 129 -4.06 19.37 40.56
CA PHE A 129 -4.60 20.72 40.37
C PHE A 129 -6.10 20.82 40.70
N ASP A 130 -6.92 19.87 40.20
CA ASP A 130 -8.36 19.86 40.48
C ASP A 130 -8.67 19.65 41.98
N THR A 131 -7.74 19.03 42.72
CA THR A 131 -7.82 18.83 44.19
C THR A 131 -7.15 19.96 45.00
N SER A 132 -6.83 21.10 44.36
CA SER A 132 -6.30 22.33 44.97
C SER A 132 -4.91 22.24 45.59
N SER A 133 -4.11 21.23 45.21
CA SER A 133 -2.73 21.08 45.66
C SER A 133 -1.69 21.74 44.74
N LEU A 134 -2.12 22.20 43.56
CA LEU A 134 -1.28 22.87 42.56
C LEU A 134 -1.97 24.10 41.95
N ASN A 135 -1.19 25.06 41.45
CA ASN A 135 -1.66 26.19 40.65
C ASN A 135 -1.44 25.99 39.14
N PHE A 136 -2.04 26.86 38.32
CA PHE A 136 -2.00 26.74 36.85
C PHE A 136 -0.57 26.88 36.31
N SER A 137 0.25 27.71 36.95
CA SER A 137 1.67 27.91 36.59
C SER A 137 2.50 26.64 36.81
N GLU A 138 2.24 25.88 37.88
CA GLU A 138 2.91 24.60 38.16
C GLU A 138 2.55 23.52 37.14
N MET A 139 1.32 23.53 36.62
CA MET A 139 0.92 22.63 35.54
C MET A 139 1.64 22.97 34.22
N GLY A 140 1.78 24.26 33.90
CA GLY A 140 2.58 24.71 32.76
C GLY A 140 4.06 24.36 32.88
N ILE A 141 4.63 24.51 34.08
CA ILE A 141 6.01 24.10 34.38
C ILE A 141 6.18 22.59 34.22
N ALA A 142 5.24 21.79 34.72
CA ALA A 142 5.26 20.33 34.57
C ALA A 142 5.23 19.90 33.10
N TYR A 143 4.41 20.57 32.26
CA TYR A 143 4.35 20.29 30.82
C TYR A 143 5.68 20.59 30.10
N ILE A 144 6.36 21.68 30.47
CA ILE A 144 7.68 22.03 29.95
C ILE A 144 8.76 21.06 30.46
N GLN A 145 8.75 20.73 31.76
CA GLN A 145 9.70 19.80 32.37
C GLN A 145 9.56 18.37 31.84
N GLY A 146 8.32 17.94 31.55
CA GLY A 146 8.02 16.69 30.86
C GLY A 146 8.43 16.68 29.39
N ASN A 147 9.00 17.78 28.87
CA ASN A 147 9.48 17.91 27.50
C ASN A 147 8.43 17.57 26.44
N ALA A 148 7.18 17.99 26.70
CA ALA A 148 6.04 17.66 25.85
C ALA A 148 6.24 17.97 24.36
N PRO A 149 6.80 19.15 23.97
CA PRO A 149 7.01 19.45 22.55
C PRO A 149 7.98 18.49 21.86
N MET A 150 8.95 17.93 22.59
CA MET A 150 9.88 16.94 22.05
C MET A 150 9.17 15.61 21.78
N HIS A 151 8.36 15.13 22.73
CA HIS A 151 7.62 13.88 22.53
C HIS A 151 6.56 14.00 21.43
N GLU A 152 5.82 15.11 21.39
CA GLU A 152 4.82 15.38 20.34
C GLU A 152 5.47 15.46 18.95
N ARG A 153 6.61 16.18 18.82
CA ARG A 153 7.38 16.22 17.58
C ARG A 153 7.88 14.84 17.16
N ARG A 154 8.39 14.04 18.09
CA ARG A 154 8.87 12.68 17.79
C ARG A 154 7.74 11.79 17.27
N LEU A 155 6.54 11.89 17.83
CA LEU A 155 5.37 11.16 17.34
C LEU A 155 4.99 11.61 15.93
N GLU A 156 5.02 12.92 15.65
CA GLU A 156 4.73 13.48 14.32
C GLU A 156 5.76 13.04 13.27
N GLU A 157 7.05 13.08 13.60
CA GLU A 157 8.14 12.65 12.73
C GLU A 157 8.01 11.18 12.36
N ILE A 158 7.80 10.30 13.34
CA ILE A 158 7.63 8.86 13.11
C ILE A 158 6.36 8.59 12.30
N SER A 159 5.25 9.24 12.64
CA SER A 159 3.99 9.13 11.90
C SER A 159 4.19 9.51 10.43
N THR A 160 4.91 10.60 10.16
CA THR A 160 5.20 11.07 8.81
C THR A 160 6.08 10.09 8.05
N GLN A 161 7.15 9.59 8.68
CA GLN A 161 8.05 8.61 8.06
C GLN A 161 7.32 7.32 7.68
N VAL A 162 6.51 6.77 8.59
CA VAL A 162 5.75 5.54 8.37
C VAL A 162 4.72 5.71 7.25
N LEU A 163 3.99 6.83 7.25
CA LEU A 163 3.00 7.10 6.20
C LEU A 163 3.65 7.32 4.83
N ASN A 164 4.82 7.97 4.78
CA ASN A 164 5.55 8.15 3.53
C ASN A 164 6.07 6.82 2.99
N ALA A 165 6.68 5.98 3.85
CA ALA A 165 7.12 4.65 3.45
C ALA A 165 5.96 3.77 2.93
N ALA A 166 4.79 3.82 3.59
CA ALA A 166 3.61 3.10 3.14
C ALA A 166 3.06 3.62 1.79
N LYS A 167 3.07 4.94 1.58
CA LYS A 167 2.70 5.55 0.29
C LYS A 167 3.67 5.18 -0.83
N GLU A 168 4.98 5.18 -0.55
CA GLU A 168 6.00 4.78 -1.51
C GLU A 168 5.84 3.31 -1.92
N ASN A 169 5.55 2.43 -0.96
CA ASN A 169 5.27 1.02 -1.25
C ASN A 169 4.02 0.84 -2.14
N LEU A 170 2.94 1.58 -1.87
CA LEU A 170 1.75 1.55 -2.72
C LEU A 170 2.05 2.07 -4.14
N ALA A 171 2.78 3.19 -4.25
CA ALA A 171 3.17 3.77 -5.53
C ALA A 171 4.08 2.80 -6.34
N ALA A 172 4.98 2.08 -5.66
CA ALA A 172 5.81 1.07 -6.29
C ALA A 172 4.96 -0.11 -6.84
N SER A 173 3.96 -0.57 -6.10
CA SER A 173 3.02 -1.61 -6.57
C SER A 173 2.23 -1.13 -7.80
N GLN A 174 1.70 0.10 -7.76
CA GLN A 174 0.98 0.70 -8.88
C GLN A 174 1.86 0.86 -10.12
N SER A 175 3.12 1.26 -9.93
CA SER A 175 4.11 1.36 -11.01
C SER A 175 4.37 -0.01 -11.68
N ARG A 176 4.51 -1.09 -10.88
CA ARG A 176 4.68 -2.46 -11.41
C ARG A 176 3.47 -2.93 -12.21
N ILE A 177 2.26 -2.65 -11.74
CA ILE A 177 1.01 -2.97 -12.45
C ILE A 177 0.95 -2.23 -13.79
N SER A 178 1.21 -0.92 -13.78
CA SER A 178 1.24 -0.09 -14.99
C SER A 178 2.28 -0.57 -16.00
N GLY A 179 3.49 -0.91 -15.54
CA GLY A 179 4.55 -1.46 -16.37
C GLY A 179 4.14 -2.79 -17.02
N THR A 180 3.58 -3.70 -16.21
CA THR A 180 3.11 -5.01 -16.69
C THR A 180 1.98 -4.85 -17.72
N LEU A 181 1.00 -3.99 -17.45
CA LEU A 181 -0.10 -3.70 -18.38
C LEU A 181 0.44 -3.16 -19.72
N THR A 182 1.39 -2.22 -19.67
CA THR A 182 1.99 -1.62 -20.86
C THR A 182 2.74 -2.67 -21.68
N THR A 183 3.51 -3.55 -21.03
CA THR A 183 4.21 -4.65 -21.72
C THR A 183 3.24 -5.66 -22.32
N ALA A 184 2.16 -6.01 -21.62
CA ALA A 184 1.13 -6.90 -22.13
C ALA A 184 0.48 -6.31 -23.40
N ILE A 185 0.07 -5.05 -23.36
CA ILE A 185 -0.52 -4.35 -24.52
C ILE A 185 0.46 -4.33 -25.70
N ALA A 186 1.75 -4.05 -25.46
CA ALA A 186 2.78 -4.06 -26.50
C ALA A 186 2.96 -5.44 -27.14
N VAL A 187 3.01 -6.51 -26.34
CA VAL A 187 3.15 -7.89 -26.83
C VAL A 187 1.89 -8.34 -27.59
N THR A 188 0.70 -8.08 -27.06
CA THR A 188 -0.58 -8.42 -27.68
C THR A 188 -0.76 -7.70 -29.02
N SER A 189 -0.43 -6.40 -29.08
CA SER A 189 -0.49 -5.63 -30.33
C SER A 189 0.52 -6.11 -31.37
N ALA A 190 1.77 -6.40 -30.97
CA ALA A 190 2.77 -6.97 -31.87
C ALA A 190 2.36 -8.33 -32.45
N LEU A 191 1.80 -9.22 -31.62
CA LEU A 191 1.27 -10.51 -32.07
C LEU A 191 0.07 -10.34 -33.01
N GLY A 192 -0.84 -9.39 -32.72
CA GLY A 192 -1.97 -9.07 -33.58
C GLY A 192 -1.55 -8.56 -34.96
N VAL A 193 -0.55 -7.66 -35.02
CA VAL A 193 0.01 -7.17 -36.29
C VAL A 193 0.69 -8.31 -37.06
N ALA A 194 1.45 -9.17 -36.39
CA ALA A 194 2.07 -10.34 -37.02
C ALA A 194 1.04 -11.31 -37.61
N ALA A 195 -0.05 -11.58 -36.88
CA ALA A 195 -1.15 -12.41 -37.35
C ALA A 195 -1.86 -11.80 -38.58
N LEU A 196 -2.09 -10.48 -38.59
CA LEU A 196 -2.65 -9.77 -39.74
C LEU A 196 -1.74 -9.87 -40.97
N LEU A 197 -0.43 -9.68 -40.81
CA LEU A 197 0.54 -9.83 -41.90
C LEU A 197 0.55 -11.24 -42.48
N LEU A 198 0.54 -12.27 -41.61
CA LEU A 198 0.45 -13.67 -42.04
C LEU A 198 -0.87 -13.96 -42.76
N GLY A 199 -1.99 -13.42 -42.27
CA GLY A 199 -3.30 -13.51 -42.91
C GLY A 199 -3.34 -12.86 -44.30
N LEU A 200 -2.75 -11.68 -44.45
CA LEU A 200 -2.63 -10.99 -45.75
C LEU A 200 -1.76 -11.77 -46.74
N LEU A 201 -0.65 -12.36 -46.27
CA LEU A 201 0.21 -13.21 -47.09
C LEU A 201 -0.52 -14.47 -47.57
N LEU A 202 -1.33 -15.10 -46.69
CA LEU A 202 -2.23 -16.19 -47.06
C LEU A 202 -3.23 -15.75 -48.13
N LEU A 203 -3.94 -14.65 -47.90
CA LEU A 203 -4.95 -14.13 -48.84
C LEU A 203 -4.34 -13.81 -50.21
N LYS A 204 -3.14 -13.22 -50.23
CA LYS A 204 -2.39 -12.96 -51.46
C LYS A 204 -2.00 -14.25 -52.17
N SER A 205 -1.47 -15.24 -51.43
CA SER A 205 -1.09 -16.54 -52.00
C SER A 205 -2.27 -17.30 -52.62
N LEU A 206 -3.47 -17.13 -52.04
CA LEU A 206 -4.72 -17.71 -52.53
C LEU A 206 -5.30 -16.97 -53.73
N ARG A 207 -5.15 -15.64 -53.82
CA ARG A 207 -5.63 -14.81 -54.95
C ARG A 207 -4.72 -14.83 -56.18
N SER A 208 -3.43 -15.13 -56.02
CA SER A 208 -2.49 -15.33 -57.13
C SER A 208 -2.58 -16.73 -57.77
N ALA A 209 -3.58 -17.52 -57.40
CA ALA A 209 -3.95 -18.82 -57.98
C ALA A 209 -5.12 -18.65 -58.94
#